data_AF-A0A6H1WX07-F1
#
_entry.id   AF-A0A6H1WX07-F1
#
_cell.length_a   1.000
_cell.length_b   1.000
_cell.length_c   1.000
_cell.angle_alpha   90.00
_cell.angle_beta   90.00
_cell.angle_gamma   90.00
#
_symmetry.space_group_name_H-M   'P 1'
#
loop_
_entity.id
_entity.type
_entity.pdbx_description
1 polymer ?
#
loop_
_entity_poly.entity_id
_entity_poly.type
_entity_poly.pdbx_seq_one_letter_code
_entity_poly.pdbx_strand_id
1 'polypeptide(L)'
;MKKYTFDTREEVVNFLDKHNFKYYIPRVEEYMSNIKDELKYYYVELSDSDEVECCSIISITRGMEIKEDFFDINKVDEFKDTAYNKEYREKKYKKGIEEGYF
;
A
#
# COMPACT_ATOMS: atom_id res chain seq x y z
N MET A 1 -11.47 -12.31 7.29
CA MET A 1 -10.29 -11.65 6.70
C MET A 1 -9.71 -12.50 5.58
N LYS A 2 -9.45 -11.88 4.43
CA LYS A 2 -8.83 -12.51 3.25
C LYS A 2 -7.39 -11.99 3.11
N LYS A 3 -6.46 -12.86 2.74
CA LYS A 3 -5.02 -12.54 2.66
C LYS A 3 -4.50 -12.78 1.26
N TYR A 4 -3.73 -11.82 0.75
CA TYR A 4 -3.18 -11.85 -0.60
C TYR A 4 -1.69 -11.51 -0.56
N THR A 5 -0.94 -12.17 -1.43
CA THR A 5 0.48 -11.90 -1.66
C THR A 5 0.73 -11.67 -3.14
N PHE A 6 1.66 -10.78 -3.45
CA PHE A 6 2.03 -10.44 -4.82
C PHE A 6 3.54 -10.36 -4.95
N ASP A 7 4.09 -10.85 -6.05
CA ASP A 7 5.53 -10.82 -6.28
C ASP A 7 5.96 -9.50 -6.94
N THR A 8 5.04 -8.88 -7.67
CA THR A 8 5.32 -7.67 -8.44
C THR A 8 4.50 -6.47 -7.97
N ARG A 9 5.07 -5.29 -8.23
CA ARG A 9 4.39 -4.00 -8.03
C ARG A 9 3.10 -3.91 -8.83
N GLU A 10 3.16 -4.28 -10.10
CA GLU A 10 2.05 -4.12 -11.01
C GLU A 10 0.83 -4.92 -10.54
N GLU A 11 1.05 -6.12 -10.01
CA GLU A 11 -0.02 -6.95 -9.45
C GLU A 11 -0.68 -6.31 -8.22
N VAL A 12 0.10 -5.83 -7.25
CA VAL A 12 -0.46 -5.22 -6.04
C VAL A 12 -1.16 -3.89 -6.36
N VAL A 13 -0.62 -3.09 -7.27
CA VAL A 13 -1.24 -1.84 -7.72
C VAL A 13 -2.57 -2.12 -8.42
N ASN A 14 -2.59 -3.06 -9.36
CA ASN A 14 -3.81 -3.47 -10.05
C ASN A 14 -4.87 -4.05 -9.10
N PHE A 15 -4.42 -4.79 -8.07
CA PHE A 15 -5.31 -5.29 -7.03
C PHE A 15 -5.93 -4.14 -6.22
N LEU A 16 -5.12 -3.24 -5.70
CA LEU A 16 -5.59 -2.09 -4.92
C LEU A 16 -6.51 -1.18 -5.76
N ASP A 17 -6.24 -1.01 -7.05
CA ASP A 17 -7.10 -0.24 -7.95
C ASP A 17 -8.51 -0.84 -8.07
N LYS A 18 -8.60 -2.17 -8.24
CA LYS A 18 -9.88 -2.91 -8.30
C LYS A 18 -10.68 -2.84 -7.00
N HIS A 19 -9.99 -2.74 -5.87
CA HIS A 19 -10.59 -2.58 -4.54
C HIS A 19 -10.84 -1.09 -4.17
N ASN A 20 -10.84 -0.18 -5.15
CA ASN A 20 -11.03 1.27 -4.97
C ASN A 20 -10.05 1.91 -3.97
N PHE A 21 -8.86 1.33 -3.83
CA PHE A 21 -7.81 1.73 -2.89
C PHE A 21 -6.69 2.52 -3.58
N LYS A 22 -7.04 3.35 -4.56
CA LYS A 22 -6.13 4.10 -5.44
C LYS A 22 -5.18 5.05 -4.71
N TYR A 23 -5.54 5.47 -3.50
CA TYR A 23 -4.80 6.46 -2.71
C TYR A 23 -3.54 5.91 -2.05
N TYR A 24 -3.39 4.59 -1.99
CA TYR A 24 -2.21 3.95 -1.43
C TYR A 24 -1.19 3.55 -2.48
N ILE A 25 -1.56 3.60 -3.77
CA ILE A 25 -0.64 3.36 -4.89
C ILE A 25 0.61 4.26 -4.77
N PRO A 26 0.53 5.58 -4.52
CA PRO A 26 1.72 6.41 -4.31
C PRO A 26 2.61 5.98 -3.14
N ARG A 27 2.00 5.48 -2.05
CA ARG A 27 2.76 5.03 -0.87
C ARG A 27 3.44 3.70 -1.12
N VAL A 28 2.77 2.79 -1.83
CA VAL A 28 3.38 1.55 -2.34
C VAL A 28 4.63 1.90 -3.14
N GLU A 29 4.54 2.87 -4.05
CA GLU A 29 5.65 3.31 -4.88
C GLU A 29 6.79 3.96 -4.08
N GLU A 30 6.45 4.82 -3.11
CA GLU A 30 7.42 5.47 -2.23
C GLU A 30 8.18 4.43 -1.38
N TYR A 31 7.46 3.53 -0.71
CA TYR A 31 8.08 2.49 0.11
C TYR A 31 8.91 1.53 -0.75
N MET A 32 8.42 1.13 -1.93
CA MET A 32 9.18 0.29 -2.87
C MET A 32 10.48 0.94 -3.31
N SER A 33 10.46 2.24 -3.63
CA SER A 33 11.67 2.97 -4.02
C SER A 33 12.69 3.06 -2.89
N ASN A 34 12.24 2.91 -1.65
CA ASN A 34 13.06 2.94 -0.44
C ASN A 34 13.50 1.55 0.03
N ILE A 35 13.05 0.45 -0.59
CA ILE A 35 13.50 -0.90 -0.25
C ILE A 35 14.99 -1.00 -0.59
N LYS A 36 15.83 -1.14 0.45
CA LYS A 36 17.28 -1.35 0.32
C LYS A 36 17.69 -2.82 0.36
N ASP A 37 16.72 -3.69 0.64
CA ASP A 37 16.88 -5.12 0.89
C ASP A 37 16.22 -5.96 -0.21
N GLU A 38 16.33 -7.28 -0.14
CA GLU A 38 15.69 -8.15 -1.13
C GLU A 38 14.18 -8.21 -0.90
N LEU A 39 13.38 -7.84 -1.90
CA LEU A 39 11.93 -8.00 -1.82
C LEU A 39 11.56 -9.49 -1.82
N LYS A 40 10.74 -9.92 -0.86
CA LYS A 40 10.15 -11.25 -0.83
C LYS A 40 8.76 -11.28 -1.49
N TYR A 41 7.83 -10.44 -1.02
CA TYR A 41 6.50 -10.25 -1.61
C TYR A 41 5.79 -9.03 -0.98
N TYR A 42 4.79 -8.51 -1.69
CA TYR A 42 3.80 -7.58 -1.15
C TYR A 42 2.69 -8.34 -0.46
N TYR A 43 2.17 -7.80 0.63
CA TYR A 43 1.13 -8.42 1.44
C TYR A 43 -0.07 -7.47 1.56
N VAL A 44 -1.28 -7.99 1.33
CA VAL A 44 -2.53 -7.24 1.50
C VAL A 44 -3.55 -8.08 2.28
N GLU A 45 -4.16 -7.47 3.29
CA GLU A 45 -5.32 -8.03 4.00
C GLU A 45 -6.57 -7.25 3.65
N LEU A 46 -7.65 -8.00 3.38
CA LEU A 46 -9.00 -7.45 3.26
C LEU A 46 -9.87 -7.93 4.41
N SER A 47 -10.81 -7.08 4.81
CA SER A 47 -11.93 -7.44 5.66
C SER A 47 -12.86 -8.42 4.94
N ASP A 48 -13.83 -8.97 5.66
CA ASP A 48 -14.86 -9.82 5.04
C ASP A 48 -15.80 -9.02 4.11
N SER A 49 -15.81 -7.68 4.21
CA SER A 49 -16.53 -6.75 3.33
C SER A 49 -15.69 -6.23 2.16
N ASP A 50 -14.54 -6.86 1.88
CA ASP A 50 -13.62 -6.49 0.78
C ASP A 50 -12.98 -5.10 0.91
N GLU A 51 -12.95 -4.55 2.14
CA GLU A 51 -12.21 -3.33 2.45
C GLU A 51 -10.76 -3.66 2.80
N VAL A 52 -9.80 -2.89 2.31
CA VAL A 52 -8.39 -3.11 2.65
C VAL A 52 -8.16 -2.74 4.11
N GLU A 53 -7.55 -3.66 4.86
CA GLU A 53 -7.26 -3.50 6.28
C GLU A 53 -5.76 -3.37 6.56
N CYS A 54 -4.91 -4.01 5.77
CA CYS A 54 -3.47 -3.91 5.94
C CYS A 54 -2.76 -4.04 4.59
N CYS A 55 -1.68 -3.28 4.42
CA CYS A 55 -0.74 -3.49 3.33
C CYS A 55 0.69 -3.39 3.85
N SER A 56 1.50 -4.38 3.49
CA SER A 56 2.89 -4.47 3.93
C SER A 56 3.80 -4.90 2.80
N ILE A 57 5.07 -4.57 2.93
CA ILE A 57 6.15 -5.13 2.12
C ILE A 57 6.89 -6.12 3.00
N ILE A 58 7.08 -7.34 2.49
CA ILE A 58 7.94 -8.33 3.13
C ILE A 58 9.26 -8.35 2.38
N SER A 59 10.35 -8.07 3.08
CA SER A 59 11.72 -8.07 2.56
C SER A 59 12.59 -9.04 3.36
N ILE A 60 13.72 -9.45 2.77
CA ILE A 60 14.75 -10.27 3.40
C ILE A 60 15.96 -9.37 3.65
N THR A 61 16.22 -9.09 4.92
CA THR A 61 17.36 -8.30 5.38
C THR A 61 18.27 -9.20 6.20
N ARG A 62 19.51 -9.41 5.74
CA ARG A 62 20.51 -10.26 6.43
C ARG A 62 20.01 -11.70 6.71
N GLY A 63 19.20 -12.25 5.81
CA GLY A 63 18.62 -13.59 5.95
C GLY A 63 17.43 -13.68 6.91
N MET A 64 16.91 -12.54 7.38
CA MET A 64 15.70 -12.46 8.20
C MET A 64 14.58 -11.76 7.43
N GLU A 65 13.36 -12.25 7.60
CA GLU A 65 12.18 -11.60 7.04
C GLU A 65 11.79 -10.38 7.89
N ILE A 66 11.64 -9.25 7.22
CA ILE A 66 11.16 -8.01 7.79
C ILE A 66 9.80 -7.68 7.16
N LYS A 67 8.82 -7.35 8.00
CA LYS A 67 7.51 -6.86 7.59
C LYS A 67 7.44 -5.36 7.84
N GLU A 68 7.24 -4.60 6.77
CA GLU A 68 7.07 -3.15 6.83
C GLU A 68 5.66 -2.79 6.40
N ASP A 69 4.83 -2.36 7.35
CA ASP A 69 3.47 -1.90 7.07
C ASP A 69 3.52 -0.47 6.52
N PHE A 70 2.98 -0.26 5.33
CA PHE A 70 2.73 1.09 4.80
C PHE A 70 1.25 1.49 4.91
N PHE A 71 0.40 0.53 5.31
CA PHE A 71 -0.98 0.75 5.72
C PHE A 71 -1.44 -0.31 6.73
N ASP A 72 -2.13 0.13 7.78
CA ASP A 72 -2.78 -0.73 8.78
C ASP A 72 -3.98 0.04 9.36
N ILE A 73 -5.18 -0.54 9.22
CA ILE A 73 -6.46 0.03 9.65
C ILE A 73 -6.52 0.29 11.16
N ASN A 74 -5.76 -0.48 11.94
CA ASN A 74 -5.72 -0.34 13.40
C ASN A 74 -4.74 0.75 13.84
N LYS A 75 -3.83 1.17 12.96
CA LYS A 75 -2.89 2.29 13.18
C LYS A 75 -3.34 3.56 12.50
N VAL A 76 -4.62 3.63 12.10
CA VAL A 76 -5.19 4.75 11.34
C VAL A 76 -5.19 6.06 12.10
N ASP A 77 -5.09 6.06 13.43
CA ASP A 77 -4.86 7.30 14.19
C ASP A 77 -3.55 7.98 13.80
N GLU A 78 -2.54 7.25 13.32
CA GLU A 78 -1.29 7.80 12.78
C GLU A 78 -1.45 8.35 11.34
N PHE A 79 -2.55 7.99 10.66
CA PHE A 79 -2.80 8.31 9.24
C PHE A 79 -4.09 9.11 9.00
N LYS A 80 -4.87 9.41 10.06
CA LYS A 80 -6.28 9.82 10.01
C LYS A 80 -6.55 11.03 9.13
N ASP A 81 -5.65 12.01 9.14
CA ASP A 81 -5.80 13.24 8.36
C ASP A 81 -5.55 13.05 6.86
N THR A 82 -4.89 11.97 6.44
CA THR A 82 -4.40 11.78 5.06
C THR A 82 -4.96 10.53 4.36
N ALA A 83 -5.27 9.48 5.11
CA ALA A 83 -5.64 8.16 4.58
C ALA A 83 -7.14 7.97 4.32
N TYR A 84 -8.01 8.67 5.05
CA TYR A 84 -9.48 8.52 4.97
C TYR A 84 -10.22 9.80 4.61
N ASN A 85 -9.55 10.95 4.63
CA ASN A 85 -10.12 12.18 4.09
C ASN A 85 -10.21 12.05 2.56
N LYS A 86 -11.42 11.76 2.06
CA LYS A 86 -11.70 11.60 0.63
C LYS A 86 -11.23 12.79 -0.20
N GLU A 87 -11.40 14.01 0.30
CA GLU A 87 -11.00 15.24 -0.40
C GLU A 87 -9.48 15.39 -0.47
N TYR A 88 -8.77 15.08 0.63
CA TYR A 88 -7.31 15.03 0.64
C TYR A 88 -6.78 13.98 -0.35
N ARG A 89 -7.42 12.82 -0.35
CA ARG A 89 -7.14 11.68 -1.22
C ARG A 89 -7.30 12.04 -2.70
N GLU A 90 -8.43 12.62 -3.07
CA GLU A 90 -8.69 13.10 -4.44
C GLU A 90 -7.69 14.17 -4.87
N LYS A 91 -7.33 15.10 -3.97
CA LYS A 91 -6.31 16.13 -4.23
C LYS A 91 -4.93 15.53 -4.49
N LYS A 92 -4.51 14.54 -3.71
CA LYS A 92 -3.20 13.87 -3.88
C LYS A 92 -3.14 13.03 -5.15
N TYR A 93 -4.21 12.30 -5.47
CA TYR A 93 -4.31 11.55 -6.71
C TYR A 93 -4.19 12.47 -7.94
N LYS A 94 -4.95 13.58 -7.95
CA LYS A 94 -4.86 14.58 -9.02
C LYS A 94 -3.46 15.18 -9.15
N LYS A 95 -2.82 15.52 -8.02
CA LYS A 95 -1.44 16.02 -8.00
C LYS A 95 -0.46 15.01 -8.59
N GLY A 96 -0.62 13.72 -8.26
CA GLY A 96 0.26 12.68 -8.79
C GLY A 96 0.12 12.50 -10.31
N ILE A 97 -1.09 12.66 -10.86
CA ILE A 97 -1.29 12.67 -12.32
C ILE A 97 -0.59 13.89 -12.95
N GLU A 98 -0.75 15.07 -12.34
CA GLU A 98 -0.15 16.32 -12.84
C GLU A 98 1.39 16.29 -12.78
N GLU A 99 1.96 15.60 -11.79
CA GLU A 99 3.41 15.48 -11.59
C GLU A 99 4.03 14.24 -12.29
N GLY A 100 3.22 13.44 -13.00
CA GLY A 100 3.69 12.28 -13.76
C GLY A 100 4.16 11.10 -12.88
N TYR A 101 3.65 11.01 -11.66
CA TYR A 101 3.91 9.88 -10.77
C TYR A 101 3.12 8.62 -11.17
N PHE A 102 2.09 8.76 -12.02
CA PHE A 102 1.27 7.68 -12.56
C PHE A 102 1.35 7.60 -14.09
#